data_AF-A0A3E1XGQ8-F1
#
_entry.id   AF-A0A3E1XGQ8-F1
#
_cell.length_a   1.000
_cell.length_b   1.000
_cell.length_c   1.000
_cell.angle_alpha   90.00
_cell.angle_beta   90.00
_cell.angle_gamma   90.00
#
_symmetry.space_group_name_H-M   'P 1'
#
loop_
_entity.id
_entity.type
_entity.pdbx_description
1 polymer ?
#
loop_
_entity_poly.entity_id
_entity_poly.type
_entity_poly.pdbx_seq_one_letter_code
_entity_poly.pdbx_strand_id
1 'polypeptide(L)' 'MGHLRQKLEQDPTRPRHFITETGIGYRFMP' A
#
# COMPACT_ATOMS: atom_id res chain seq x y z
N MET A 1 -5.58 -9.77 3.40
CA MET A 1 -4.52 -8.73 3.47
C MET A 1 -5.13 -7.33 3.68
N GLY A 2 -6.00 -7.13 4.68
CA GLY A 2 -6.66 -5.81 4.91
C GLY A 2 -5.99 -4.95 5.99
N HIS A 3 -5.30 -5.57 6.94
CA HIS A 3 -4.83 -4.88 8.14
C HIS A 3 -3.45 -4.22 8.01
N LEU A 4 -2.64 -4.61 7.02
CA LEU A 4 -1.28 -4.08 6.88
C LEU A 4 -1.29 -2.60 6.44
N ARG A 5 -2.22 -2.25 5.52
CA ARG A 5 -2.43 -0.86 5.09
C ARG A 5 -2.94 0.02 6.24
N GLN A 6 -3.89 -0.46 7.04
CA GLN A 6 -4.40 0.32 8.18
C GLN A 6 -3.33 0.62 9.26
N LYS A 7 -2.30 -0.21 9.38
CA LYS A 7 -1.25 -0.05 10.39
C LYS A 7 -0.06 0.78 9.91
N LEU A 8 0.20 0.81 8.60
CA LEU A 8 1.41 1.41 8.02
C LEU A 8 1.13 2.59 7.09
N GLU A 9 -0.09 2.75 6.59
CA GLU A 9 -0.51 3.89 5.80
C GLU A 9 -1.27 4.87 6.70
N GLN A 10 -0.86 6.14 6.72
CA GLN A 10 -1.61 7.19 7.43
C GLN A 10 -3.00 7.41 6.83
N ASP A 11 -3.14 7.19 5.53
CA ASP A 11 -4.41 7.28 4.81
C ASP A 11 -4.57 6.04 3.91
N PRO A 12 -5.51 5.14 4.22
CA PRO A 12 -5.72 3.92 3.44
C PRO A 12 -6.24 4.20 2.02
N THR A 13 -6.77 5.41 1.75
CA THR A 13 -7.22 5.83 0.42
C THR A 13 -6.07 6.37 -0.44
N ARG A 14 -4.91 6.68 0.17
CA ARG A 14 -3.72 7.21 -0.50
C ARG A 14 -2.47 6.45 -0.07
N PRO A 15 -2.32 5.18 -0.48
CA PRO A 15 -1.18 4.37 -0.10
C PRO A 15 0.11 5.01 -0.61
N ARG A 16 1.05 5.28 0.30
CA ARG A 16 2.39 5.81 0.00
C ARG A 16 3.45 4.71 0.04
N HIS A 17 3.27 3.73 0.92
CA HIS A 17 4.23 2.65 1.10
C HIS A 17 3.90 1.45 0.21
N PHE A 18 2.62 1.12 0.03
CA PHE A 18 2.19 -0.03 -0.77
C PHE A 18 1.50 0.41 -2.06
N ILE A 19 2.31 0.81 -3.02
CA ILE A 19 1.83 1.23 -4.34
C ILE A 19 1.37 0.00 -5.11
N THR A 20 0.16 0.07 -5.66
CA THR A 20 -0.38 -1.01 -6.49
C THR A 20 0.07 -0.76 -7.92
N GLU A 21 0.90 -1.64 -8.46
CA GLU A 21 1.26 -1.65 -9.88
C GLU A 21 0.37 -2.66 -10.59
N THR A 22 -0.59 -2.14 -11.36
CA THR A 22 -1.51 -2.93 -12.17
C THR A 22 -0.74 -3.82 -13.15
N GLY A 23 -0.92 -5.14 -13.04
CA GLY A 23 -0.26 -6.14 -13.87
C GLY A 23 1.08 -6.67 -13.34
N ILE A 24 1.61 -6.12 -12.24
CA ILE A 24 2.87 -6.56 -11.62
C ILE A 24 2.65 -7.00 -10.16
N GLY A 25 1.86 -6.25 -9.39
CA GLY A 25 1.59 -6.54 -7.98
C GLY A 25 1.69 -5.31 -7.09
N TYR A 26 2.43 -5.41 -5.98
CA TYR A 26 2.62 -4.32 -5.04
C TYR A 26 4.10 -3.95 -4.96
N ARG A 27 4.37 -2.65 -5.03
CA ARG A 27 5.69 -2.08 -4.80
C ARG A 27 5.73 -1.46 -3.42
N PHE A 28 6.73 -1.86 -2.63
CA PHE A 28 7.04 -1.23 -1.35
C PHE A 28 7.97 -0.03 -1.60
N MET A 29 7.55 1.15 -1.17
CA MET A 29 8.39 2.35 -1.17
C MET A 29 8.69 2.78 0.29
N PRO A 30 9.97 2.96 0.66
CA PRO A 30 10.38 3.42 1.98
C PRO A 30 10.08 4.91 2.22
#